data_AF-A0A358QPB7-F1
#
_entry.id   AF-A0A358QPB7-F1
#
_cell.length_a   1.000
_cell.length_b   1.000
_cell.length_c   1.000
_cell.angle_alpha   90.00
_cell.angle_beta   90.00
_cell.angle_gamma   90.00
#
_symmetry.space_group_name_H-M   'P 1'
#
loop_
_entity.id
_entity.type
_entity.pdbx_description
1 polymer ?
#
loop_
_entity_poly.entity_id
_entity_poly.type
_entity_poly.pdbx_seq_one_letter_code
_entity_poly.pdbx_strand_id
1 'polypeptide(L)' 'MSVAAANSRLDNRYLEALGPLRPLVEDDSLTEIMVNGPEMVYVERKGKILLTDIRFDDEAHLLRVIDTIVS' A
#
# COMPACT_ATOMS: atom_id res chain seq x y z
N MET A 1 -6.84 -5.96 -4.87
CA MET A 1 -5.67 -6.09 -5.77
C MET A 1 -4.46 -6.38 -4.87
N SER A 2 -3.58 -7.29 -5.26
CA SER A 2 -2.34 -7.61 -4.52
C SER A 2 -1.24 -6.65 -4.97
N VAL A 3 -0.62 -5.94 -4.03
CA VAL A 3 0.63 -5.21 -4.29
C VAL A 3 1.76 -5.99 -3.64
N ALA A 4 2.53 -6.70 -4.47
CA ALA A 4 3.72 -7.40 -4.03
C ALA A 4 4.87 -6.41 -3.84
N ALA A 5 5.55 -6.47 -2.71
CA ALA A 5 6.70 -5.62 -2.38
C ALA A 5 7.86 -5.86 -3.37
N ALA A 6 7.92 -5.05 -4.42
CA ALA A 6 9.02 -5.04 -5.39
C ALA A 6 10.15 -4.14 -4.88
N ASN A 7 11.09 -4.75 -4.16
CA ASN A 7 12.31 -4.09 -3.71
C ASN A 7 13.33 -4.03 -4.86
N SER A 8 13.49 -2.86 -5.51
CA SER A 8 14.76 -2.27 -6.00
C SER A 8 14.53 -1.23 -7.12
N ARG A 9 14.83 0.04 -6.81
CA ARG A 9 14.62 1.29 -7.60
C ARG A 9 13.24 1.94 -7.46
N LEU A 10 12.87 2.28 -6.22
CA LEU A 10 11.75 3.20 -6.01
C LEU A 10 12.25 4.62 -6.28
N ASP A 11 11.87 5.18 -7.43
CA ASP A 11 12.09 6.59 -7.72
C ASP A 11 11.44 7.44 -6.62
N ASN A 12 12.08 8.54 -6.21
CA ASN A 12 11.58 9.39 -5.11
C ASN A 12 10.12 9.86 -5.34
N ARG A 13 9.71 9.95 -6.60
CA ARG A 13 8.37 10.30 -7.06
C ARG A 13 7.33 9.19 -6.80
N TYR A 14 7.74 7.93 -6.76
CA TYR A 14 6.90 6.79 -6.39
C TYR A 14 6.57 6.84 -4.90
N LEU A 15 7.56 7.09 -4.04
CA LEU A 15 7.38 7.18 -2.58
C LEU A 15 6.45 8.33 -2.16
N GLU A 16 6.49 9.45 -2.87
CA GLU A 16 5.56 10.57 -2.65
C GLU A 16 4.12 10.21 -3.05
N ALA A 17 3.94 9.42 -4.11
CA ALA A 17 2.63 9.03 -4.61
C ALA A 17 1.95 7.92 -3.81
N LEU A 18 2.70 7.16 -2.99
CA LEU A 18 2.13 6.14 -2.10
C LEU A 18 1.23 6.71 -1.00
N GLY A 19 1.40 8.00 -0.68
CA GLY A 19 0.60 8.71 0.31
C GLY A 19 0.48 7.91 1.62
N PRO A 20 -0.74 7.52 2.04
CA PRO A 20 -0.96 6.82 3.30
C PRO A 20 -0.37 5.40 3.33
N LEU A 21 -0.06 4.76 2.18
CA LEU A 21 0.53 3.41 2.15
C LEU A 21 2.04 3.38 2.39
N ARG A 22 2.72 4.53 2.27
CA ARG A 22 4.17 4.64 2.39
C ARG A 22 4.77 3.89 3.59
N PRO A 23 4.29 4.06 4.85
CA PRO A 23 4.87 3.37 6.00
C PRO A 23 4.71 1.84 5.93
N LEU A 24 3.72 1.31 5.20
CA LEU A 24 3.56 -0.12 5.00
C LEU A 24 4.54 -0.65 3.94
N VAL A 25 4.78 0.13 2.88
CA VAL A 25 5.73 -0.24 1.82
C VAL A 25 7.18 -0.18 2.30
N GLU A 26 7.49 0.74 3.22
CA GLU A 26 8.83 0.85 3.84
C GLU A 26 9.08 -0.23 4.92
N ASP A 27 8.06 -1.01 5.31
CA ASP A 27 8.19 -2.08 6.30
C ASP A 27 8.52 -3.43 5.64
N ASP A 28 9.82 -3.75 5.57
CA ASP A 28 10.36 -5.01 5.04
C ASP A 28 9.85 -6.27 5.78
N SER A 29 9.17 -6.14 6.92
CA SER A 29 8.57 -7.28 7.61
C SER A 29 7.23 -7.73 7.01
N LEU A 30 6.63 -6.88 6.18
CA LEU A 30 5.38 -7.14 5.49
C LEU A 30 5.64 -7.82 4.16
N THR A 31 4.89 -8.86 3.86
CA THR A 31 5.01 -9.63 2.62
C THR A 31 3.99 -9.19 1.58
N GLU A 32 2.85 -8.68 2.02
CA GLU A 32 1.77 -8.25 1.14
C GLU A 32 0.93 -7.12 1.73
N ILE A 33 0.48 -6.21 0.88
CA ILE A 33 -0.48 -5.15 1.20
C ILE A 33 -1.71 -5.36 0.32
N MET A 34 -2.89 -5.43 0.95
CA MET A 34 -4.18 -5.62 0.29
C MET A 34 -5.09 -4.45 0.59
N VAL A 35 -5.65 -3.83 -0.45
CA VAL A 35 -6.63 -2.75 -0.30
C VAL A 35 -7.94 -3.15 -0.95
N ASN A 36 -9.00 -3.19 -0.14
CA ASN A 36 -10.37 -3.53 -0.57
C ASN A 36 -11.30 -2.31 -0.58
N GLY A 37 -10.87 -1.19 -0.01
CA GLY A 37 -11.62 0.05 0.07
C GLY A 37 -10.86 1.10 0.88
N PRO A 38 -11.36 2.35 0.95
CA PRO A 38 -10.66 3.46 1.60
C PRO A 38 -10.40 3.22 3.10
N GLU A 39 -11.22 2.42 3.77
CA GLU A 39 -11.05 2.08 5.19
C GLU A 39 -10.62 0.62 5.41
N MET A 40 -10.38 -0.13 4.33
CA MET A 40 -10.13 -1.58 4.38
C MET A 40 -8.76 -1.90 3.80
N VAL A 41 -7.73 -1.55 4.57
CA VAL A 41 -6.32 -1.82 4.26
C VAL A 41 -5.79 -2.93 5.16
N TYR A 42 -5.41 -4.04 4.56
CA TYR A 42 -4.85 -5.20 5.24
C TYR A 42 -3.38 -5.40 4.87
N VAL A 43 -2.64 -6.00 5.78
CA VAL A 43 -1.25 -6.39 5.56
C VAL A 43 -1.03 -7.84 5.96
N GLU A 44 -0.15 -8.52 5.25
CA GLU A 44 0.34 -9.83 5.62
C GLU A 44 1.70 -9.71 6.31
N ARG A 45 1.80 -10.27 7.52
CA ARG A 45 3.06 -10.38 8.26
C ARG A 45 3.21 -11.79 8.79
N LYS A 46 4.26 -12.49 8.33
CA LYS A 46 4.60 -13.86 8.77
C LYS A 46 3.41 -14.84 8.64
N GLY A 47 2.69 -14.82 7.51
CA GLY A 47 1.54 -15.71 7.28
C GLY A 47 0.24 -15.26 7.95
N LYS A 48 0.19 -14.07 8.55
CA LYS A 48 -1.01 -13.55 9.23
C LYS A 48 -1.50 -12.28 8.56
N ILE A 49 -2.79 -12.25 8.24
CA ILE A 49 -3.47 -11.07 7.71
C ILE A 49 -3.95 -10.22 8.89
N LEU A 50 -3.63 -8.92 8.86
CA LEU A 50 -3.98 -7.94 9.88
C LEU A 50 -4.64 -6.73 9.22
N LEU A 51 -5.72 -6.22 9.81
CA LEU A 51 -6.28 -4.93 9.44
C LEU A 51 -5.38 -3.81 9.99
N THR A 52 -5.13 -2.78 9.20
CA THR A 52 -4.34 -1.61 9.60
C THR A 52 -5.24 -0.44 9.97
N ASP A 53 -4.67 0.55 10.66
CA ASP A 53 -5.34 1.83 10.93
C ASP A 53 -5.24 2.82 9.77
N ILE A 54 -4.70 2.40 8.62
CA ILE A 54 -4.53 3.25 7.45
C ILE A 54 -5.89 3.48 6.79
N ARG A 55 -6.18 4.74 6.51
CA ARG A 55 -7.39 5.17 5.82
C ARG A 55 -7.05 6.13 4.70
N PHE A 56 -7.73 5.97 3.58
CA PHE A 56 -7.77 6.95 2.50
C PHE A 56 -8.92 7.91 2.75
N ASP A 57 -8.74 9.17 2.32
CA ASP A 57 -9.78 10.19 2.49
C ASP A 57 -11.07 9.84 1.77
N ASP A 58 -10.95 9.32 0.54
CA ASP A 58 -12.04 8.86 -0.29
C ASP A 58 -11.58 7.82 -1.31
N GLU A 59 -12.54 7.25 -2.04
CA GLU A 59 -12.29 6.27 -3.10
C GLU A 59 -11.47 6.86 -4.25
N ALA A 60 -11.63 8.16 -4.56
CA ALA A 60 -10.86 8.81 -5.61
C ALA A 60 -9.36 8.93 -5.24
N HIS A 61 -9.06 9.19 -3.97
CA HIS A 61 -7.70 9.20 -3.42
C HIS A 61 -7.08 7.81 -3.52
N LEU A 62 -7.83 6.78 -3.11
CA LEU A 62 -7.40 5.38 -3.27
C LEU A 62 -7.02 5.06 -4.73
N LEU A 63 -7.91 5.39 -5.68
CA LEU A 63 -7.69 5.09 -7.10
C LEU A 63 -6.44 5.80 -7.68
N ARG A 64 -6.16 7.05 -7.27
CA ARG A 64 -4.93 7.76 -7.70
C ARG A 64 -3.65 7.08 -7.23
N VAL A 65 -3.65 6.58 -5.99
CA VAL A 65 -2.51 5.85 -5.43
C VAL A 65 -2.32 4.51 -6.15
N ILE A 66 -3.41 3.77 -6.38
CA ILE A 66 -3.35 2.49 -7.13
C ILE A 66 -2.80 2.71 -8.54
N ASP A 67 -3.29 3.71 -9.27
CA ASP A 67 -2.84 4.02 -10.64
C ASP A 67 -1.34 4.29 -10.72
N THR A 68 -0.77 4.93 -9.69
CA THR A 68 0.66 5.19 -9.60
C THR A 68 1.49 3.94 -9.29
N ILE A 69 0.91 2.96 -8.58
CA ILE A 69 1.59 1.70 -8.25
C ILE A 69 1.64 0.75 -9.46
N VAL A 70 0.61 0.78 -10.30
CA VAL A 70 0.42 -0.14 -11.44
C VAL A 70 1.13 0.33 -12.71
N SER A 71 1.39 1.63 -12.84
CA SER A 71 2.08 2.26 -13.98
C SER A 71 3.60 2.15 -13.90
#